data_AF-A0AA41END2-F1
#
_entry.id   AF-A0AA41END2-F1
#
_cell.length_a   1.000
_cell.length_b   1.000
_cell.length_c   1.000
_cell.angle_alpha   90.00
_cell.angle_beta   90.00
_cell.angle_gamma   90.00
#
_symmetry.space_group_name_H-M   'P 1'
#
loop_
_entity.id
_entity.type
_entity.pdbx_description
1 polymer ?
#
loop_
_entity_poly.entity_id
_entity_poly.type
_entity_poly.pdbx_seq_one_letter_code
_entity_poly.pdbx_strand_id
1 'polypeptide(L)'
;MFGTDYLYVDQTKGAAGGALQYISRYGIKNKPNGTLSNPDVMTLTRCGHTQSLQWDGGNHFWIGVKVKSVGTRELTAYEEVIDWATQIGRISYQPGATIDYTQIPRILSISRANLSGKVFGSILRCEVALTSDRRYLLVWSMNTARGIQFAYYKTEQLNKEMDRLTNNASKYSGAHEAPIKKACIGSYSAVFGQYNLPYNSLQGIEFANNFVVYINSDQSDEKYGVHRPRVSKKPWGTTDFETGSVYINTPNVSGYREA
;
A
#
# COMPACT_ATOMS: atom_id res chain seq x y z
N MET A 1 -13.66 3.75 20.95
CA MET A 1 -12.58 3.42 19.99
C MET A 1 -11.34 4.15 20.49
N PHE A 2 -10.32 3.45 20.99
CA PHE A 2 -9.03 4.07 21.31
C PHE A 2 -8.33 4.36 19.97
N GLY A 3 -8.66 5.51 19.39
CA GLY A 3 -7.97 6.05 18.22
C GLY A 3 -6.70 6.80 18.65
N THR A 4 -5.77 6.97 17.73
CA THR A 4 -4.62 7.86 17.91
C THR A 4 -5.11 9.29 18.07
N ASP A 5 -4.38 10.13 18.82
CA ASP A 5 -4.57 11.59 18.85
C ASP A 5 -4.15 12.28 17.53
N TYR A 6 -3.92 11.48 16.48
CA TYR A 6 -3.29 11.87 15.23
C TYR A 6 -3.98 11.27 14.00
N LEU A 7 -3.98 12.03 12.90
CA LEU A 7 -4.19 11.53 11.53
C LEU A 7 -2.83 11.44 10.83
N TYR A 8 -2.58 10.32 10.15
CA TYR A 8 -1.41 10.13 9.31
C TYR A 8 -1.83 10.11 7.84
N VAL A 9 -1.11 10.81 6.99
CA VAL A 9 -1.36 10.88 5.55
C VAL A 9 -0.06 10.54 4.83
N ASP A 10 -0.13 9.59 3.91
CA ASP A 10 0.95 9.34 2.97
C ASP A 10 0.73 10.15 1.69
N GLN A 11 1.81 10.72 1.14
CA GLN A 11 1.78 11.43 -0.12
C GLN A 11 3.05 11.16 -0.91
N THR A 12 2.92 10.70 -2.16
CA THR A 12 4.05 10.64 -3.08
C THR A 12 4.24 11.98 -3.77
N LYS A 13 5.47 12.50 -3.79
CA LYS A 13 5.86 13.69 -4.56
C LYS A 13 6.94 13.33 -5.58
N GLY A 14 6.71 13.75 -6.82
CA GLY A 14 7.54 13.37 -7.97
C GLY A 14 7.17 11.98 -8.49
N ALA A 15 7.31 11.77 -9.80
CA ALA A 15 6.79 10.57 -10.45
C ALA A 15 7.88 9.54 -10.82
N ALA A 16 9.14 9.97 -11.08
CA ALA A 16 10.20 9.11 -11.61
C ALA A 16 11.53 9.25 -10.87
N GLY A 17 12.23 8.13 -10.66
CA GLY A 17 13.65 8.00 -10.30
C GLY A 17 14.10 8.58 -8.95
N GLY A 18 13.21 9.26 -8.25
CA GLY A 18 13.47 9.98 -7.00
C GLY A 18 12.19 10.34 -6.25
N ALA A 19 11.09 9.61 -6.48
CA ALA A 19 9.83 9.81 -5.79
C ALA A 19 10.04 9.79 -4.26
N LEU A 20 9.62 10.88 -3.62
CA LEU A 20 9.63 11.03 -2.17
C LEU A 20 8.27 10.62 -1.64
N GLN A 21 8.25 9.80 -0.60
CA GLN A 21 7.02 9.58 0.17
C GLN A 21 7.08 10.46 1.40
N TYR A 22 6.11 11.34 1.58
CA TYR A 22 5.91 12.06 2.83
C TYR A 22 4.89 11.33 3.67
N ILE A 23 5.19 11.17 4.95
CA ILE A 23 4.22 10.78 5.96
C ILE A 23 4.01 11.98 6.85
N SER A 24 2.88 12.65 6.66
CA SER A 24 2.46 13.80 7.45
C SER A 24 1.61 13.34 8.61
N ARG A 25 1.90 13.84 9.82
CA ARG A 25 1.12 13.55 11.02
C ARG A 25 0.49 14.83 11.55
N TYR A 26 -0.82 14.84 11.64
CA TYR A 26 -1.64 15.94 12.13
C TYR A 26 -2.22 15.59 13.49
N GLY A 27 -2.09 16.47 14.48
CA GLY A 27 -2.82 16.33 15.74
C GLY A 27 -4.30 16.62 15.54
N ILE A 28 -5.18 15.69 15.94
CA ILE A 28 -6.64 15.81 15.79
C ILE A 28 -7.36 16.00 17.14
N LYS A 29 -6.67 15.73 18.26
CA LYS A 29 -7.25 15.88 19.59
C LYS A 29 -7.65 17.33 19.85
N ASN A 30 -8.89 17.53 20.29
CA ASN A 30 -9.46 18.84 20.64
C ASN A 30 -9.38 19.89 19.52
N LYS A 31 -9.24 19.45 18.26
CA LYS A 31 -9.28 20.36 17.10
C LYS A 31 -10.72 20.56 16.64
N PRO A 32 -11.11 21.79 16.26
CA PRO A 32 -12.37 22.02 15.55
C PRO A 32 -12.47 21.16 14.29
N ASN A 33 -13.70 20.81 13.90
CA ASN A 33 -13.94 20.11 12.64
C ASN A 33 -13.37 20.90 11.46
N GLY A 34 -12.64 20.22 10.57
CA GLY A 34 -12.13 20.80 9.33
C GLY A 34 -10.84 21.63 9.44
N THR A 35 -10.21 21.69 10.62
CA THR A 35 -8.94 22.44 10.80
C THR A 35 -7.77 21.51 11.07
N LEU A 36 -7.10 21.04 10.00
CA LEU A 36 -5.81 20.36 10.07
C LEU A 36 -4.74 21.29 9.49
N SER A 37 -3.68 21.54 10.25
CA SER A 37 -2.61 22.47 9.85
C SER A 37 -1.29 22.09 10.51
N ASN A 38 -0.18 22.49 9.91
CA ASN A 38 1.18 22.34 10.45
C ASN A 38 1.52 20.89 10.84
N PRO A 39 1.44 19.93 9.90
CA PRO A 39 1.87 18.56 10.20
C PRO A 39 3.38 18.53 10.48
N ASP A 40 3.79 17.63 11.37
CA ASP A 40 5.17 17.15 11.30
C ASP A 40 5.28 16.07 10.22
N VAL A 41 6.44 16.00 9.56
CA VAL A 41 6.63 15.21 8.35
C VAL A 41 7.84 14.31 8.50
N MET A 42 7.68 13.05 8.14
CA MET A 42 8.77 12.10 7.89
C MET A 42 8.89 11.89 6.38
N THR A 43 10.12 11.89 5.85
CA THR A 43 10.39 11.69 4.42
C THR A 43 10.97 10.30 4.19
N LEU A 44 10.43 9.56 3.22
CA LEU A 44 11.01 8.32 2.73
C LEU A 44 11.56 8.50 1.32
N THR A 45 12.78 8.04 1.09
CA THR A 45 13.43 8.10 -0.22
C THR A 45 13.42 6.73 -0.90
N ARG A 46 13.22 6.73 -2.23
CA ARG A 46 13.31 5.53 -3.09
C ARG A 46 12.35 4.39 -2.67
N CYS A 47 11.25 4.73 -2.00
CA CYS A 47 10.22 3.76 -1.62
C CYS A 47 9.25 3.45 -2.78
N GLY A 48 9.09 4.39 -3.72
CA GLY A 48 8.14 4.27 -4.81
C GLY A 48 6.73 4.66 -4.40
N HIS A 49 5.85 4.86 -5.38
CA HIS A 49 4.44 5.16 -5.16
C HIS A 49 3.73 3.96 -4.54
N THR A 50 2.97 4.22 -3.49
CA THR A 50 2.12 3.27 -2.78
C THR A 50 0.86 4.02 -2.37
N GLN A 51 -0.22 3.27 -2.23
CA GLN A 51 -1.56 3.80 -1.96
C GLN A 51 -2.06 3.35 -0.59
N SER A 52 -1.16 2.80 0.24
CA SER A 52 -1.49 2.20 1.52
C SER A 52 -0.48 2.56 2.61
N LEU A 53 -1.01 3.03 3.75
CA LEU A 53 -0.27 3.25 5.00
C LEU A 53 -1.04 2.59 6.15
N GLN A 54 -0.51 1.48 6.66
CA GLN A 54 -1.25 0.58 7.55
C GLN A 54 -0.67 0.59 8.97
N TRP A 55 -1.36 1.26 9.89
CA TRP A 55 -0.94 1.40 11.28
C TRP A 55 -1.07 0.10 12.08
N ASP A 56 0.01 -0.36 12.69
CA ASP A 56 0.04 -1.65 13.40
C ASP A 56 -0.46 -1.61 14.85
N GLY A 57 -0.87 -0.42 15.34
CA GLY A 57 -1.31 -0.22 16.72
C GLY A 57 -0.24 0.37 17.65
N GLY A 58 1.01 0.51 17.21
CA GLY A 58 2.11 1.10 17.97
C GLY A 58 2.66 2.38 17.33
N ASN A 59 3.98 2.53 17.24
CA ASN A 59 4.62 3.61 16.49
C ASN A 59 5.02 3.17 15.06
N HIS A 60 4.46 2.07 14.56
CA HIS A 60 4.87 1.49 13.29
C HIS A 60 3.75 1.46 12.25
N PHE A 61 4.19 1.45 10.99
CA PHE A 61 3.33 1.35 9.83
C PHE A 61 3.88 0.33 8.84
N TRP A 62 2.99 -0.44 8.22
CA TRP A 62 3.28 -1.22 7.03
C TRP A 62 3.00 -0.37 5.79
N ILE A 63 3.91 -0.41 4.82
CA ILE A 63 3.88 0.44 3.62
C ILE A 63 4.62 -0.22 2.44
N GLY A 64 4.24 0.12 1.21
CA GLY A 64 5.04 -0.20 0.03
C GLY A 64 6.42 0.49 0.06
N VAL A 65 7.48 -0.25 -0.25
CA VAL A 65 8.85 0.28 -0.33
C VAL A 65 9.59 -0.24 -1.56
N LYS A 66 10.78 0.30 -1.80
CA LYS A 66 11.62 0.09 -2.97
C LYS A 66 10.90 0.36 -4.29
N VAL A 67 11.28 1.49 -4.88
CA VAL A 67 10.93 1.87 -6.26
C VAL A 67 11.39 0.80 -7.27
N LYS A 68 10.60 0.62 -8.34
CA LYS A 68 10.93 -0.28 -9.46
C LYS A 68 12.29 0.05 -10.11
N SER A 69 12.55 1.32 -10.38
CA SER A 69 13.82 1.81 -10.93
C SER A 69 14.56 2.70 -9.93
N VAL A 70 15.71 2.24 -9.46
CA VAL A 70 16.58 2.98 -8.52
C VAL A 70 17.53 3.86 -9.35
N GLY A 71 17.11 5.06 -9.76
CA GLY A 71 17.90 6.04 -10.50
C GLY A 71 17.06 7.03 -11.32
N THR A 72 17.59 8.21 -11.66
CA THR A 72 16.91 9.19 -12.53
C THR A 72 16.59 8.54 -13.87
N ARG A 73 15.30 8.27 -14.12
CA ARG A 73 14.82 7.80 -15.42
C ARG A 73 14.62 9.01 -16.31
N GLU A 74 15.33 9.09 -17.44
CA GLU A 74 14.91 9.96 -18.53
C GLU A 74 13.57 9.45 -19.06
N LEU A 75 12.54 10.29 -18.96
CA LEU A 75 11.19 9.98 -19.39
C LEU A 75 11.12 10.05 -20.92
N THR A 76 11.34 8.94 -21.61
CA THR A 76 10.91 8.84 -23.00
C THR A 76 9.40 8.63 -23.02
N ALA A 77 8.73 9.46 -23.81
CA ALA A 77 7.28 9.60 -23.84
C ALA A 77 6.60 8.33 -24.36
N TYR A 78 6.26 7.36 -23.49
CA TYR A 78 5.01 6.57 -23.55
C TYR A 78 4.87 5.43 -22.51
N GLU A 79 5.70 5.34 -21.47
CA GLU A 79 5.59 4.27 -20.47
C GLU A 79 5.27 4.82 -19.08
N GLU A 80 4.43 4.11 -18.31
CA GLU A 80 3.93 4.49 -16.99
C GLU A 80 4.97 5.28 -16.17
N VAL A 81 4.73 6.59 -16.07
CA VAL A 81 5.60 7.58 -15.43
C VAL A 81 5.70 7.34 -13.91
N ILE A 82 4.91 6.41 -13.37
CA ILE A 82 4.79 6.13 -11.93
C ILE A 82 5.74 5.01 -11.53
N ASP A 83 6.67 5.36 -10.67
CA ASP A 83 7.64 4.46 -10.09
C ASP A 83 7.05 3.76 -8.84
N TRP A 84 6.31 2.67 -9.07
CA TRP A 84 5.62 1.93 -8.01
C TRP A 84 6.54 1.24 -7.00
N ALA A 85 6.04 1.07 -5.77
CA ALA A 85 6.63 0.21 -4.75
C ALA A 85 6.56 -1.28 -5.16
N THR A 86 7.66 -2.00 -4.96
CA THR A 86 7.80 -3.42 -5.37
C THR A 86 8.10 -4.36 -4.21
N GLN A 87 8.27 -3.79 -3.02
CA GLN A 87 8.54 -4.47 -1.75
C GLN A 87 7.62 -3.89 -0.67
N ILE A 88 7.60 -4.52 0.50
CA ILE A 88 6.79 -4.06 1.63
C ILE A 88 7.70 -3.89 2.83
N GLY A 89 7.63 -2.74 3.49
CA GLY A 89 8.43 -2.40 4.67
C GLY A 89 7.57 -2.17 5.90
N ARG A 90 8.19 -2.29 7.08
CA ARG A 90 7.63 -1.81 8.35
C ARG A 90 8.51 -0.69 8.88
N ILE A 91 7.95 0.51 8.97
CA ILE A 91 8.64 1.72 9.39
C ILE A 91 8.22 2.12 10.80
N SER A 92 9.10 2.76 11.55
CA SER A 92 8.73 3.53 12.76
C SER A 92 8.60 5.00 12.38
N TYR A 93 7.51 5.65 12.77
CA TYR A 93 7.35 7.08 12.48
C TYR A 93 8.34 7.93 13.30
N GLN A 94 9.06 8.81 12.61
CA GLN A 94 10.07 9.70 13.18
C GLN A 94 9.92 11.10 12.55
N PRO A 95 9.35 12.08 13.26
CA PRO A 95 9.13 13.42 12.70
C PRO A 95 10.46 14.08 12.36
N GLY A 96 10.53 14.72 11.19
CA GLY A 96 11.72 15.39 10.66
C GLY A 96 12.78 14.46 10.07
N ALA A 97 12.64 13.14 10.22
CA ALA A 97 13.61 12.19 9.68
C ALA A 97 13.47 12.04 8.16
N THR A 98 14.60 11.75 7.50
CA THR A 98 14.65 11.26 6.12
C THR A 98 15.24 9.85 6.13
N ILE A 99 14.43 8.87 5.71
CA ILE A 99 14.78 7.45 5.78
C ILE A 99 14.78 6.86 4.38
N ASP A 100 15.88 6.22 4.02
CA ASP A 100 15.98 5.51 2.75
C ASP A 100 15.44 4.07 2.86
N TYR A 101 14.84 3.55 1.79
CA TYR A 101 14.31 2.18 1.78
C TYR A 101 15.31 1.11 2.21
N THR A 102 16.61 1.32 2.01
CA THR A 102 17.66 0.37 2.44
C THR A 102 17.76 0.26 3.97
N GLN A 103 17.37 1.30 4.70
CA GLN A 103 17.36 1.36 6.16
C GLN A 103 16.08 0.78 6.77
N ILE A 104 15.05 0.55 5.96
CA ILE A 104 13.75 0.02 6.38
C ILE A 104 13.79 -1.52 6.40
N PRO A 105 13.46 -2.18 7.53
CA PRO A 105 13.14 -3.60 7.59
C PRO A 105 12.03 -3.94 6.58
N ARG A 106 12.32 -4.84 5.65
CA ARG A 106 11.40 -5.11 4.52
C ARG A 106 11.38 -6.54 4.05
N ILE A 107 10.28 -6.88 3.39
CA ILE A 107 10.07 -8.13 2.69
C ILE A 107 10.37 -7.92 1.21
N LEU A 108 11.37 -8.63 0.69
CA LEU A 108 11.69 -8.64 -0.74
C LEU A 108 11.10 -9.87 -1.45
N SER A 109 11.29 -9.93 -2.78
CA SER A 109 10.75 -11.02 -3.61
C SER A 109 9.24 -11.18 -3.46
N ILE A 110 8.48 -10.08 -3.48
CA ILE A 110 7.01 -10.10 -3.40
C ILE A 110 6.38 -10.98 -4.50
N SER A 111 7.09 -11.22 -5.60
CA SER A 111 6.71 -12.22 -6.62
C SER A 111 6.56 -13.65 -6.08
N ARG A 112 7.05 -13.92 -4.88
CA ARG A 112 6.96 -15.19 -4.17
C ARG A 112 6.12 -15.10 -2.90
N ALA A 113 5.40 -14.00 -2.68
CA ALA A 113 4.58 -13.77 -1.49
C ALA A 113 3.26 -14.57 -1.53
N ASN A 114 3.37 -15.90 -1.56
CA ASN A 114 2.25 -16.84 -1.57
C ASN A 114 2.60 -18.09 -0.76
N LEU A 115 1.60 -18.92 -0.47
CA LEU A 115 1.75 -20.15 0.32
C LEU A 115 2.86 -21.07 -0.19
N SER A 116 3.04 -21.14 -1.51
CA SER A 116 4.02 -22.04 -2.12
C SER A 116 5.46 -21.47 -2.12
N GLY A 117 5.63 -20.15 -2.04
CA GLY A 117 6.91 -19.47 -2.28
C GLY A 117 7.39 -19.51 -3.75
N LYS A 118 6.53 -19.95 -4.68
CA LYS A 118 6.81 -19.97 -6.11
C LYS A 118 6.63 -18.58 -6.72
N VAL A 119 7.35 -18.33 -7.82
CA VAL A 119 7.28 -17.07 -8.55
C VAL A 119 5.96 -16.96 -9.30
N PHE A 120 5.26 -15.83 -9.17
CA PHE A 120 4.04 -15.51 -9.94
C PHE A 120 4.30 -14.56 -11.12
N GLY A 121 5.48 -13.94 -11.17
CA GLY A 121 5.91 -13.03 -12.25
C GLY A 121 6.77 -11.89 -11.73
N SER A 122 7.29 -11.05 -12.64
CA SER A 122 8.03 -9.84 -12.28
C SER A 122 7.07 -8.79 -11.70
N ILE A 123 7.36 -8.26 -10.52
CA ILE A 123 6.46 -7.31 -9.85
C ILE A 123 6.42 -5.97 -10.61
N LEU A 124 5.20 -5.50 -10.84
CA LEU A 124 4.92 -4.13 -11.25
C LEU A 124 4.68 -3.25 -10.03
N ARG A 125 3.79 -3.68 -9.13
CA ARG A 125 3.46 -2.94 -7.90
C ARG A 125 2.93 -3.86 -6.79
N CYS A 126 2.95 -3.39 -5.55
CA CYS A 126 2.32 -4.06 -4.41
C CYS A 126 1.76 -3.08 -3.39
N GLU A 127 0.71 -3.50 -2.69
CA GLU A 127 0.02 -2.75 -1.64
C GLU A 127 -0.25 -3.65 -0.43
N VAL A 128 -0.55 -3.04 0.71
CA VAL A 128 -0.87 -3.75 1.96
C VAL A 128 -2.17 -3.28 2.57
N ALA A 129 -2.84 -4.19 3.27
CA ALA A 129 -3.96 -3.86 4.14
C ALA A 129 -3.88 -4.68 5.42
N LEU A 130 -4.09 -4.05 6.57
CA LEU A 130 -4.04 -4.72 7.86
C LEU A 130 -5.48 -4.90 8.40
N THR A 131 -5.78 -6.07 8.97
CA THR A 131 -7.05 -6.23 9.68
C THR A 131 -7.17 -5.22 10.81
N SER A 132 -8.40 -4.77 11.10
CA SER A 132 -8.63 -3.78 12.16
C SER A 132 -8.17 -4.27 13.54
N ASP A 133 -8.20 -5.59 13.78
CA ASP A 133 -7.62 -6.24 14.97
C ASP A 133 -6.10 -6.50 14.87
N ARG A 134 -5.49 -6.13 13.75
CA ARG A 134 -4.08 -6.31 13.37
C ARG A 134 -3.58 -7.74 13.31
N ARG A 135 -4.45 -8.74 13.36
CA ARG A 135 -4.02 -10.16 13.32
C ARG A 135 -3.44 -10.57 11.98
N TYR A 136 -3.92 -9.98 10.88
CA TYR A 136 -3.48 -10.35 9.54
C TYR A 136 -3.08 -9.15 8.69
N LEU A 137 -1.96 -9.27 7.99
CA LEU A 137 -1.52 -8.36 6.95
C LEU A 137 -1.78 -9.00 5.59
N LEU A 138 -2.64 -8.37 4.80
CA LEU A 138 -2.84 -8.65 3.39
C LEU A 138 -1.74 -8.00 2.57
N VAL A 139 -1.18 -8.76 1.63
CA VAL A 139 -0.31 -8.32 0.56
C VAL A 139 -1.05 -8.51 -0.75
N TRP A 140 -1.32 -7.42 -1.45
CA TRP A 140 -1.76 -7.44 -2.84
C TRP A 140 -0.59 -7.09 -3.74
N SER A 141 -0.47 -7.78 -4.87
CA SER A 141 0.58 -7.49 -5.84
C SER A 141 0.10 -7.71 -7.27
N MET A 142 0.68 -6.94 -8.18
CA MET A 142 0.46 -7.04 -9.61
C MET A 142 1.81 -7.27 -10.30
N ASN A 143 1.86 -8.22 -11.24
CA ASN A 143 3.04 -8.41 -12.07
C ASN A 143 3.00 -7.54 -13.34
N THR A 144 4.11 -7.51 -14.09
CA THR A 144 4.23 -6.77 -15.35
C THR A 144 3.33 -7.29 -16.46
N ALA A 145 2.82 -8.53 -16.34
CA ALA A 145 1.79 -9.10 -17.23
C ALA A 145 0.36 -8.82 -16.73
N ARG A 146 0.20 -7.91 -15.75
CA ARG A 146 -1.07 -7.50 -15.12
C ARG A 146 -1.83 -8.63 -14.41
N GLY A 147 -1.21 -9.78 -14.17
CA GLY A 147 -1.73 -10.78 -13.24
C GLY A 147 -1.65 -10.28 -11.80
N ILE A 148 -2.62 -10.65 -10.97
CA ILE A 148 -2.70 -10.23 -9.57
C ILE A 148 -2.52 -11.41 -8.63
N GLN A 149 -2.00 -11.13 -7.45
CA GLN A 149 -1.88 -12.08 -6.36
C GLN A 149 -2.27 -11.41 -5.05
N PHE A 150 -3.08 -12.12 -4.27
CA PHE A 150 -3.37 -11.80 -2.89
C PHE A 150 -2.75 -12.86 -1.99
N ALA A 151 -2.15 -12.45 -0.87
CA ALA A 151 -1.77 -13.35 0.20
C ALA A 151 -1.87 -12.65 1.54
N TYR A 152 -2.33 -13.33 2.58
CA TYR A 152 -2.36 -12.75 3.93
C TYR A 152 -1.55 -13.58 4.92
N TYR A 153 -0.99 -12.85 5.89
CA TYR A 153 0.03 -13.34 6.80
C TYR A 153 -0.35 -13.05 8.25
N LYS A 154 0.07 -13.90 9.19
CA LYS A 154 0.02 -13.58 10.63
C LYS A 154 0.95 -12.39 10.91
N THR A 155 0.38 -11.24 11.25
CA THR A 155 1.13 -10.00 11.48
C THR A 155 2.14 -10.14 12.61
N GLU A 156 1.80 -10.86 13.67
CA GLU A 156 2.71 -11.08 14.81
C GLU A 156 4.05 -11.70 14.37
N GLN A 157 4.01 -12.66 13.44
CA GLN A 157 5.22 -13.31 12.94
C GLN A 157 6.02 -12.38 12.02
N LEU A 158 5.32 -11.60 11.19
CA LEU A 158 5.98 -10.60 10.35
C LEU A 158 6.64 -9.51 11.20
N ASN A 159 5.96 -9.00 12.23
CA ASN A 159 6.50 -8.01 13.15
C ASN A 159 7.78 -8.52 13.83
N LYS A 160 7.78 -9.77 14.34
CA LYS A 160 8.98 -10.40 14.94
C LYS A 160 10.15 -10.45 13.96
N GLU A 161 9.90 -10.77 12.69
CA GLU A 161 10.95 -10.78 11.68
C GLU A 161 11.44 -9.36 11.34
N MET A 162 10.55 -8.38 11.23
CA MET A 162 10.95 -6.99 11.01
C MET A 162 11.77 -6.44 12.18
N ASP A 163 11.38 -6.73 13.43
CA ASP A 163 12.12 -6.34 14.64
C ASP A 163 13.52 -6.96 14.65
N ARG A 164 13.64 -8.23 14.25
CA ARG A 164 14.95 -8.90 14.09
C ARG A 164 15.82 -8.19 13.05
N LEU A 165 15.23 -7.81 11.91
CA LEU A 165 15.94 -7.13 10.82
C LEU A 165 16.40 -5.72 11.21
N THR A 166 15.71 -5.03 12.12
CA THR A 166 16.09 -3.69 12.62
C THR A 166 17.51 -3.65 13.17
N ASN A 167 18.06 -4.75 13.68
CA ASN A 167 19.42 -4.80 14.23
C ASN A 167 20.46 -5.41 13.28
N ASN A 168 20.05 -5.86 12.09
CA ASN A 168 20.95 -6.52 11.14
C ASN A 168 21.62 -5.53 10.19
N ALA A 169 22.79 -5.92 9.64
CA ALA A 169 23.43 -5.17 8.56
C ALA A 169 22.54 -5.13 7.29
N SER A 170 21.90 -6.26 6.95
CA SER A 170 20.88 -6.32 5.90
C SER A 170 19.48 -6.22 6.51
N LYS A 171 18.72 -5.21 6.07
CA LYS A 171 17.34 -4.92 6.56
C LYS A 171 16.26 -5.66 5.77
N TYR A 172 16.50 -6.88 5.31
CA TYR A 172 15.54 -7.56 4.44
C TYR A 172 15.44 -9.07 4.69
N SER A 173 14.26 -9.63 4.38
CA SER A 173 14.04 -11.08 4.26
C SER A 173 13.19 -11.36 3.01
N GLY A 174 13.48 -12.47 2.33
CA GLY A 174 12.70 -12.93 1.18
C GLY A 174 11.33 -13.47 1.55
N ALA A 175 10.30 -13.15 0.76
CA ALA A 175 8.95 -13.67 0.98
C ALA A 175 8.84 -15.22 0.93
N HIS A 176 9.82 -15.88 0.31
CA HIS A 176 9.94 -17.33 0.20
C HIS A 176 10.79 -17.97 1.32
N GLU A 177 11.49 -17.16 2.10
CA GLU A 177 12.31 -17.62 3.22
C GLU A 177 11.41 -18.07 4.37
N ALA A 178 11.93 -18.97 5.21
CA ALA A 178 11.16 -19.62 6.26
C ALA A 178 10.42 -18.66 7.21
N PRO A 179 11.00 -17.53 7.68
CA PRO A 179 10.30 -16.62 8.59
C PRO A 179 9.02 -16.03 7.98
N ILE A 180 9.10 -15.58 6.72
CA ILE A 180 7.97 -14.94 6.03
C ILE A 180 7.00 -16.00 5.50
N LYS A 181 7.50 -17.06 4.87
CA LYS A 181 6.67 -18.11 4.26
C LYS A 181 5.80 -18.84 5.30
N LYS A 182 6.34 -19.12 6.50
CA LYS A 182 5.57 -19.76 7.60
C LYS A 182 4.44 -18.88 8.14
N ALA A 183 4.55 -17.56 7.99
CA ALA A 183 3.51 -16.64 8.40
C ALA A 183 2.34 -16.57 7.42
N CYS A 184 2.52 -17.02 6.18
CA CYS A 184 1.48 -17.02 5.14
C CYS A 184 0.37 -18.01 5.48
N ILE A 185 -0.89 -17.55 5.49
CA ILE A 185 -2.06 -18.37 5.85
C ILE A 185 -2.93 -18.70 4.64
N GLY A 186 -3.06 -17.76 3.71
CA GLY A 186 -3.83 -17.95 2.50
C GLY A 186 -3.24 -17.15 1.35
N SER A 187 -3.36 -17.68 0.13
CA SER A 187 -3.01 -16.94 -1.08
C SER A 187 -3.83 -17.43 -2.27
N TYR A 188 -4.18 -16.53 -3.18
CA TYR A 188 -4.74 -16.85 -4.48
C TYR A 188 -4.23 -15.85 -5.52
N SER A 189 -4.33 -16.23 -6.79
CA SER A 189 -3.93 -15.38 -7.91
C SER A 189 -4.91 -15.52 -9.07
N ALA A 190 -4.91 -14.50 -9.92
CA ALA A 190 -5.64 -14.50 -11.18
C ALA A 190 -4.76 -13.88 -12.26
N VAL A 191 -4.75 -14.47 -13.44
CA VAL A 191 -4.08 -13.86 -14.59
C VAL A 191 -4.93 -12.72 -15.14
N PHE A 192 -4.32 -11.83 -15.91
CA PHE A 192 -5.05 -10.74 -16.57
C PHE A 192 -6.21 -11.28 -17.41
N GLY A 193 -7.38 -10.64 -17.31
CA GLY A 193 -8.63 -11.08 -17.95
C GLY A 193 -9.43 -12.13 -17.17
N GLN A 194 -8.91 -12.68 -16.07
CA GLN A 194 -9.65 -13.59 -15.17
C GLN A 194 -10.10 -12.94 -13.86
N TYR A 195 -9.89 -11.64 -13.74
CA TYR A 195 -10.35 -10.82 -12.63
C TYR A 195 -10.86 -9.48 -13.16
N ASN A 196 -11.71 -8.83 -12.38
CA ASN A 196 -12.21 -7.48 -12.66
C ASN A 196 -11.98 -6.61 -11.44
N LEU A 197 -11.36 -5.45 -11.63
CA LEU A 197 -11.30 -4.38 -10.62
C LEU A 197 -12.25 -3.26 -11.04
N PRO A 198 -12.85 -2.51 -10.10
CA PRO A 198 -13.63 -1.34 -10.44
C PRO A 198 -12.80 -0.40 -11.33
N TYR A 199 -13.27 -0.10 -12.54
CA TYR A 199 -12.54 0.72 -13.52
C TYR A 199 -11.13 0.23 -13.88
N ASN A 200 -10.84 -1.07 -13.72
CA ASN A 200 -9.49 -1.64 -13.87
C ASN A 200 -8.42 -0.93 -13.03
N SER A 201 -8.82 -0.30 -11.93
CA SER A 201 -7.99 0.57 -11.12
C SER A 201 -8.03 0.13 -9.66
N LEU A 202 -6.95 0.39 -8.94
CA LEU A 202 -6.87 0.26 -7.48
C LEU A 202 -6.31 1.58 -6.98
N GLN A 203 -7.11 2.26 -6.17
CA GLN A 203 -6.82 3.52 -5.50
C GLN A 203 -6.63 3.36 -3.98
N GLY A 204 -6.91 2.15 -3.48
CA GLY A 204 -6.69 1.75 -2.10
C GLY A 204 -7.30 0.38 -1.84
N ILE A 205 -6.88 -0.23 -0.75
CA ILE A 205 -7.28 -1.58 -0.35
C ILE A 205 -7.41 -1.65 1.17
N GLU A 206 -8.44 -2.34 1.65
CA GLU A 206 -8.67 -2.61 3.07
C GLU A 206 -9.05 -4.07 3.27
N PHE A 207 -8.65 -4.65 4.40
CA PHE A 207 -8.90 -6.06 4.70
C PHE A 207 -9.56 -6.19 6.07
N ALA A 208 -10.86 -6.43 6.11
CA ALA A 208 -11.59 -6.48 7.37
C ALA A 208 -11.41 -7.82 8.12
N ASN A 209 -11.63 -7.78 9.44
CA ASN A 209 -11.49 -8.93 10.36
C ASN A 209 -12.29 -10.18 9.95
N ASN A 210 -13.35 -10.02 9.15
CA ASN A 210 -14.19 -11.10 8.64
C ASN A 210 -13.76 -11.58 7.23
N PHE A 211 -12.50 -11.36 6.85
CA PHE A 211 -11.92 -11.76 5.58
C PHE A 211 -12.63 -11.14 4.37
N VAL A 212 -13.11 -9.91 4.52
CA VAL A 212 -13.67 -9.10 3.43
C VAL A 212 -12.61 -8.14 2.94
N VAL A 213 -12.41 -8.10 1.62
CA VAL A 213 -11.52 -7.17 0.94
C VAL A 213 -12.37 -6.02 0.37
N TYR A 214 -11.96 -4.80 0.67
CA TYR A 214 -12.48 -3.61 0.01
C TYR A 214 -11.43 -3.08 -0.96
N ILE A 215 -11.87 -2.68 -2.15
CA ILE A 215 -11.03 -1.98 -3.13
C ILE A 215 -11.78 -0.73 -3.54
N ASN A 216 -11.15 0.43 -3.38
CA ASN A 216 -11.63 1.65 -4.00
C ASN A 216 -10.88 1.88 -5.31
N SER A 217 -11.59 2.50 -6.23
CA SER A 217 -11.08 2.83 -7.56
C SER A 217 -11.68 4.15 -8.00
N ASP A 218 -11.06 4.77 -8.99
CA ASP A 218 -11.53 6.03 -9.52
C ASP A 218 -11.26 6.09 -11.03
N GLN A 219 -12.12 6.83 -11.72
CA GLN A 219 -11.99 7.16 -13.13
C GLN A 219 -12.43 8.61 -13.32
N SER A 220 -11.60 9.41 -14.01
CA SER A 220 -12.01 10.73 -14.48
C SER A 220 -13.00 10.58 -15.63
N ASP A 221 -14.16 11.21 -15.53
CA ASP A 221 -14.99 11.47 -16.70
C ASP A 221 -14.35 12.59 -17.52
N GLU A 222 -13.58 12.23 -18.56
CA GLU A 222 -12.84 13.18 -19.40
C GLU A 222 -13.73 14.25 -20.02
N LYS A 223 -15.04 14.00 -20.17
CA LYS A 223 -15.99 14.96 -20.76
C LYS A 223 -16.40 16.07 -19.80
N TYR A 224 -16.37 15.83 -18.48
CA TYR A 224 -16.87 16.77 -17.48
C TYR A 224 -15.89 17.06 -16.33
N GLY A 225 -14.71 16.41 -16.31
CA GLY A 225 -13.74 16.53 -15.22
C GLY A 225 -14.23 15.98 -13.88
N VAL A 226 -15.33 15.21 -13.89
CA VAL A 226 -15.94 14.66 -12.68
C VAL A 226 -15.31 13.31 -12.38
N HIS A 227 -14.63 13.19 -11.25
CA HIS A 227 -14.16 11.93 -10.72
C HIS A 227 -15.33 11.11 -10.18
N ARG A 228 -15.36 9.81 -10.47
CA ARG A 228 -16.46 8.93 -10.08
C ARG A 228 -15.93 7.77 -9.22
N PRO A 229 -15.48 8.04 -7.99
CA PRO A 229 -14.93 7.00 -7.14
C PRO A 229 -15.96 5.89 -6.86
N ARG A 230 -15.49 4.65 -6.87
CA ARG A 230 -16.27 3.45 -6.53
C ARG A 230 -15.58 2.65 -5.44
N VAL A 231 -16.38 1.93 -4.66
CA VAL A 231 -15.90 0.95 -3.69
C VAL A 231 -16.51 -0.40 -3.98
N SER A 232 -15.67 -1.42 -4.00
CA SER A 232 -16.07 -2.82 -3.98
C SER A 232 -15.92 -3.39 -2.58
N LYS A 233 -16.82 -4.28 -2.19
CA LYS A 233 -16.76 -5.07 -0.95
C LYS A 233 -16.97 -6.53 -1.31
N LYS A 234 -15.96 -7.37 -1.09
CA LYS A 234 -16.02 -8.78 -1.52
C LYS A 234 -15.39 -9.72 -0.51
N PRO A 235 -15.87 -10.97 -0.40
CA PRO A 235 -15.20 -11.98 0.41
C PRO A 235 -13.82 -12.31 -0.18
N TRP A 236 -12.90 -12.72 0.68
CA TRP A 236 -11.62 -13.31 0.31
C TRP A 236 -11.77 -14.41 -0.74
N GLY A 237 -10.87 -14.45 -1.72
CA GLY A 237 -10.88 -15.44 -2.80
C GLY A 237 -11.69 -15.01 -4.02
N THR A 238 -12.35 -13.85 -4.00
CA THR A 238 -12.99 -13.31 -5.20
C THR A 238 -11.95 -12.90 -6.25
N THR A 239 -12.33 -12.99 -7.52
CA THR A 239 -11.64 -12.33 -8.63
C THR A 239 -12.50 -11.24 -9.27
N ASP A 240 -13.79 -11.15 -8.94
CA ASP A 240 -14.69 -10.12 -9.45
C ASP A 240 -15.00 -9.07 -8.39
N PHE A 241 -14.31 -7.94 -8.49
CA PHE A 241 -14.53 -6.74 -7.68
C PHE A 241 -15.36 -5.68 -8.40
N GLU A 242 -15.57 -5.76 -9.72
CA GLU A 242 -16.35 -4.77 -10.48
C GLU A 242 -17.85 -4.94 -10.19
N THR A 243 -18.37 -6.16 -10.31
CA THR A 243 -19.81 -6.41 -10.18
C THR A 243 -20.31 -6.03 -8.79
N GLY A 244 -21.31 -5.16 -8.73
CA GLY A 244 -21.87 -4.68 -7.46
C GLY A 244 -20.97 -3.71 -6.69
N SER A 245 -19.92 -3.16 -7.32
CA SER A 245 -19.24 -1.98 -6.79
C SER A 245 -20.20 -0.78 -6.78
N VAL A 246 -20.10 0.06 -5.75
CA VAL A 246 -21.01 1.18 -5.52
C VAL A 246 -20.27 2.50 -5.68
N TYR A 247 -20.97 3.52 -6.19
CA TYR A 247 -20.45 4.88 -6.24
C TYR A 247 -20.32 5.46 -4.84
N ILE A 248 -19.22 6.17 -4.59
CA ILE A 248 -19.15 7.10 -3.49
C ILE A 248 -19.78 8.40 -3.99
N ASN A 249 -21.05 8.60 -3.67
CA ASN A 249 -21.69 9.89 -3.87
C ASN A 249 -21.13 10.85 -2.83
N THR A 250 -20.10 11.62 -3.18
CA THR A 250 -19.73 12.79 -2.39
C THR A 250 -20.81 13.85 -2.61
N PRO A 251 -21.45 14.39 -1.55
CA PRO A 251 -22.14 15.67 -1.72
C PRO A 251 -21.15 16.66 -2.31
N ASN A 252 -21.61 17.62 -3.13
CA ASN A 252 -20.77 18.70 -3.63
C ASN A 252 -20.19 19.46 -2.44
N VAL A 253 -19.00 19.08 -1.98
CA VAL A 253 -18.24 19.84 -1.00
C VAL A 253 -17.43 20.82 -1.82
N SER A 254 -17.79 22.09 -1.77
CA SER A 254 -16.98 23.16 -2.36
C SER A 254 -15.61 23.17 -1.67
N GLY A 255 -14.61 22.60 -2.32
CA GLY A 255 -13.24 22.56 -1.83
C GLY A 255 -12.29 22.65 -3.02
N TYR A 256 -11.41 23.66 -3.00
CA TYR A 256 -10.34 23.79 -3.98
C TYR A 256 -9.38 22.60 -3.83
N ARG A 257 -9.00 21.98 -4.96
CA ARG A 257 -7.81 21.12 -5.00
C ARG A 257 -6.61 22.04 -4.82
N GLU A 258 -5.85 21.87 -3.74
CA GLU A 258 -4.51 22.48 -3.67
C GLU A 258 -3.61 21.81 -4.72
N ALA A 259 -2.80 22.65 -5.39
CA ALA A 259 -1.93 22.30 -6.51
C ALA A 259 -0.66 21.55 -6.08
#